data_AF-A0A1F4BBI1-F1
#
_entry.id   AF-A0A1F4BBI1-F1
#
_cell.length_a   1.000
_cell.length_b   1.000
_cell.length_c   1.000
_cell.angle_alpha   90.00
_cell.angle_beta   90.00
_cell.angle_gamma   90.00
#
_symmetry.space_group_name_H-M   'P 1'
#
loop_
_entity.id
_entity.type
_entity.pdbx_description
1 polymer ?
#
loop_
_entity_poly.entity_id
_entity_poly.type
_entity_poly.pdbx_seq_one_letter_code
_entity_poly.pdbx_strand_id
1 'polypeptide(L)'
;MIRFPALRCTLHGWLAAWLLAACVAPAPEPVKPAVTEPPLAVVKPAAPEAPALPPVPAPLPEPAPPPKEVLPPTPAELEARLVIELIGYAHRVATLPVEEQRRELTAANQEYMREPTGRSRMRLALILALPGTFINDDGRAASLLEPLAASAGASPLRQFAWLLHGQVSERAREQKRVAQLKEQIEGLRAIERSLIERDKGRK
;
A
#
# COMPACT_ATOMS: atom_id res chain seq x y z
N MET A 1 -24.71 -46.42 22.54
CA MET A 1 -24.28 -46.21 23.94
C MET A 1 -22.80 -45.89 23.96
N ILE A 2 -22.42 -44.61 23.99
CA ILE A 2 -21.05 -44.19 24.32
C ILE A 2 -21.19 -42.95 25.22
N ARG A 3 -20.81 -43.15 26.48
CA ARG A 3 -20.78 -42.19 27.58
C ARG A 3 -19.44 -41.46 27.51
N PHE A 4 -19.42 -40.13 27.55
CA PHE A 4 -18.25 -39.38 27.97
C PHE A 4 -18.65 -38.31 29.01
N PRO A 5 -17.79 -38.08 30.03
CA PRO A 5 -18.20 -37.50 31.29
C PRO A 5 -18.01 -35.98 31.37
N ALA A 6 -18.73 -35.40 32.33
CA ALA A 6 -18.69 -34.02 32.73
C ALA A 6 -17.29 -33.57 33.20
N LEU A 7 -16.79 -32.46 32.64
CA LEU A 7 -15.86 -31.59 33.35
C LEU A 7 -16.62 -30.36 33.86
N ARG A 8 -16.90 -30.40 35.15
CA ARG A 8 -17.12 -29.21 35.97
C ARG A 8 -15.76 -28.55 36.18
N CYS A 9 -15.61 -27.28 35.77
CA CYS A 9 -14.58 -26.41 36.31
C CYS A 9 -15.24 -25.12 36.79
N THR A 10 -15.06 -24.91 38.08
CA THR A 10 -15.64 -23.88 38.93
C THR A 10 -14.99 -22.52 38.68
N LEU A 11 -15.82 -21.50 38.92
CA LEU A 11 -15.50 -20.09 39.09
C LEU A 11 -14.20 -19.84 39.85
N HIS A 12 -13.50 -18.75 39.51
CA HIS A 12 -13.30 -17.52 40.31
C HIS A 12 -12.50 -16.59 39.38
N GLY A 13 -13.08 -15.48 38.91
CA GLY A 13 -13.02 -14.23 39.64
C GLY A 13 -11.83 -13.43 39.13
N TRP A 14 -12.07 -12.25 38.58
CA TRP A 14 -11.35 -11.01 38.83
C TRP A 14 -11.99 -9.93 37.96
N LEU A 15 -12.87 -9.18 38.61
CA LEU A 15 -13.26 -7.82 38.25
C LEU A 15 -12.03 -6.91 38.29
N ALA A 16 -11.83 -6.12 37.23
CA ALA A 16 -11.36 -4.73 37.28
C ALA A 16 -11.28 -4.23 35.82
N ALA A 17 -12.27 -3.52 35.30
CA ALA A 17 -12.37 -2.07 35.44
C ALA A 17 -11.09 -1.35 34.98
N TRP A 18 -10.96 -1.12 33.68
CA TRP A 18 -10.13 -0.02 33.18
C TRP A 18 -10.98 0.87 32.29
N LEU A 19 -11.20 2.07 32.84
CA LEU A 19 -11.92 3.19 32.27
C LEU A 19 -11.23 3.71 31.00
N LEU A 20 -12.09 4.26 30.15
CA LEU A 20 -11.87 5.35 29.20
C LEU A 20 -10.66 6.24 29.53
N ALA A 21 -9.63 6.17 28.68
CA ALA A 21 -8.65 7.24 28.51
C ALA A 21 -8.71 7.71 27.04
N ALA A 22 -9.47 8.79 26.84
CA ALA A 22 -9.46 9.56 25.61
C ALA A 22 -8.11 10.32 25.52
N CYS A 23 -7.18 9.82 24.72
CA CYS A 23 -5.99 10.58 24.34
C CYS A 23 -6.30 11.39 23.09
N VAL A 24 -6.63 12.67 23.32
CA VAL A 24 -6.52 13.75 22.35
C VAL A 24 -5.05 13.88 21.95
N ALA A 25 -4.72 13.55 20.70
CA ALA A 25 -3.39 13.75 20.16
C ALA A 25 -3.23 15.22 19.70
N PRO A 26 -2.20 15.95 20.16
CA PRO A 26 -1.92 17.31 19.72
C PRO A 26 -1.31 17.34 18.31
N ALA A 27 -1.67 18.37 17.54
CA ALA A 27 -1.20 18.63 16.18
C ALA A 27 0.32 18.90 16.15
N PRO A 28 1.05 18.44 15.11
CA PRO A 28 2.47 18.75 14.95
C PRO A 28 2.67 20.19 14.43
N GLU A 29 3.50 20.95 15.14
CA GLU A 29 3.92 22.31 14.79
C GLU A 29 4.87 22.35 13.56
N PRO A 30 4.93 23.49 12.84
CA PRO A 30 5.72 23.65 11.62
C PRO A 30 7.23 23.76 11.88
N VAL A 31 8.00 22.86 11.27
CA VAL A 31 9.48 22.87 11.30
C VAL A 31 10.02 23.97 10.37
N LYS A 32 10.76 24.92 10.95
CA LYS A 32 11.55 25.95 10.24
C LYS A 32 12.86 25.34 9.72
N PRO A 33 13.31 25.62 8.48
CA PRO A 33 14.60 25.16 8.00
C PRO A 33 15.74 26.04 8.54
N ALA A 34 16.66 25.45 9.30
CA ALA A 34 17.92 26.09 9.71
C ALA A 34 19.04 25.60 8.80
N VAL A 35 19.51 26.50 7.94
CA VAL A 35 20.82 26.45 7.27
C VAL A 35 21.89 26.80 8.31
N THR A 36 22.93 25.98 8.46
CA THR A 36 24.25 26.46 8.90
C THR A 36 25.35 25.44 8.60
N GLU A 37 26.30 25.82 7.73
CA GLU A 37 27.64 25.25 7.65
C GLU A 37 28.42 25.46 8.95
N PRO A 38 29.48 24.68 9.19
CA PRO A 38 30.71 25.30 9.66
C PRO A 38 31.97 24.85 8.87
N PRO A 39 32.92 25.76 8.61
CA PRO A 39 34.20 25.46 7.98
C PRO A 39 35.26 25.16 9.03
N LEU A 40 36.18 24.22 8.77
CA LEU A 40 37.47 24.19 9.46
C LEU A 40 38.62 23.92 8.49
N ALA A 41 39.63 24.74 8.71
CA ALA A 41 40.79 25.03 7.92
C ALA A 41 41.84 23.91 7.84
N VAL A 42 42.51 23.89 6.68
CA VAL A 42 43.97 23.85 6.47
C VAL A 42 44.78 22.83 7.27
N VAL A 43 45.34 21.85 6.53
CA VAL A 43 46.73 21.39 6.73
C VAL A 43 47.39 21.22 5.37
N LYS A 44 48.46 22.00 5.13
CA LYS A 44 49.42 21.85 4.03
C LYS A 44 50.65 21.12 4.59
N PRO A 45 51.07 20.00 4.01
CA PRO A 45 52.46 19.57 4.05
C PRO A 45 53.12 19.72 2.69
N ALA A 46 54.42 20.00 2.76
CA ALA A 46 55.33 20.31 1.68
C ALA A 46 55.56 19.14 0.72
N ALA A 47 55.82 19.51 -0.53
CA ALA A 47 56.26 18.65 -1.61
C ALA A 47 57.65 18.05 -1.35
N PRO A 48 57.89 16.82 -1.83
CA PRO A 48 59.14 16.47 -2.47
C PRO A 48 58.95 16.48 -4.00
N GLU A 49 59.91 17.13 -4.64
CA GLU A 49 60.14 17.24 -6.09
C GLU A 49 60.08 15.87 -6.78
N ALA A 50 59.13 15.71 -7.71
CA ALA A 50 59.11 14.59 -8.64
C ALA A 50 59.81 15.00 -9.96
N PRO A 51 60.67 14.13 -10.54
CA PRO A 51 61.40 14.45 -11.76
C PRO A 51 60.45 14.65 -12.95
N ALA A 52 60.81 15.62 -13.80
CA ALA A 52 60.09 15.99 -15.01
C ALA A 52 59.82 14.78 -15.90
N LEU A 53 58.54 14.41 -16.00
CA LEU A 53 58.05 13.51 -17.05
C LEU A 53 58.07 14.23 -18.41
N PRO A 54 58.42 13.54 -19.50
CA PRO A 54 58.43 14.12 -20.85
C PRO A 54 57.01 14.59 -21.25
N PRO A 55 56.90 15.56 -22.18
CA PRO A 55 55.61 16.06 -22.62
C PRO A 55 54.78 14.92 -23.21
N VAL A 56 53.68 14.60 -22.53
CA VAL A 56 52.65 13.71 -23.07
C VAL A 56 52.10 14.39 -24.34
N PRO A 57 52.15 13.74 -25.51
CA PRO A 57 51.52 14.30 -26.71
C PRO A 57 50.03 14.49 -26.44
N ALA A 58 49.51 15.65 -26.87
CA ALA A 58 48.12 16.04 -26.69
C ALA A 58 47.16 14.86 -26.95
N PRO A 59 46.17 14.62 -26.06
CA PRO A 59 45.13 13.65 -26.35
C PRO A 59 44.44 14.09 -27.65
N LEU A 60 44.42 13.18 -28.62
CA LEU A 60 43.57 13.29 -29.79
C LEU A 60 42.15 13.64 -29.34
N PRO A 61 41.44 14.57 -30.00
CA PRO A 61 40.05 14.86 -29.68
C PRO A 61 39.25 13.56 -29.80
N GLU A 62 38.76 13.08 -28.66
CA GLU A 62 37.83 11.96 -28.61
C GLU A 62 36.63 12.31 -29.52
N PRO A 63 36.26 11.45 -30.47
CA PRO A 63 35.14 11.73 -31.35
C PRO A 63 33.89 11.95 -30.49
N ALA A 64 33.22 13.09 -30.70
CA ALA A 64 31.98 13.41 -30.02
C ALA A 64 31.06 12.18 -30.05
N PRO A 65 30.47 11.77 -28.91
CA PRO A 65 29.53 10.65 -28.91
C PRO A 65 28.48 10.94 -29.97
N PRO A 66 28.15 9.97 -30.85
CA PRO A 66 27.14 10.18 -31.86
C PRO A 66 25.85 10.64 -31.17
N PRO A 67 25.10 11.59 -31.75
CA PRO A 67 23.82 12.01 -31.22
C PRO A 67 23.02 10.75 -30.90
N LYS A 68 22.61 10.57 -29.64
CA LYS A 68 21.65 9.52 -29.27
C LYS A 68 20.37 9.84 -30.06
N GLU A 69 20.23 9.23 -31.23
CA GLU A 69 18.96 9.22 -31.94
C GLU A 69 17.93 8.68 -30.95
N VAL A 70 16.98 9.54 -30.57
CA VAL A 70 15.91 9.18 -29.65
C VAL A 70 15.00 8.22 -30.42
N LEU A 71 15.33 6.93 -30.36
CA LEU A 71 14.51 5.85 -30.92
C LEU A 71 13.08 6.00 -30.36
N PRO A 72 12.03 5.89 -31.20
CA PRO A 72 10.66 5.96 -30.72
C PRO A 72 10.43 4.91 -29.62
N PRO A 73 9.68 5.25 -28.56
CA PRO A 73 9.51 4.37 -27.41
C PRO A 73 8.86 3.05 -27.83
N THR A 74 9.37 1.95 -27.29
CA THR A 74 8.78 0.64 -27.54
C THR A 74 7.41 0.52 -26.86
N PRO A 75 6.49 -0.36 -27.34
CA PRO A 75 5.20 -0.57 -26.68
C PRO A 75 5.33 -0.96 -25.19
N ALA A 76 6.36 -1.72 -24.84
CA ALA A 76 6.66 -2.08 -23.47
C ALA A 76 7.07 -0.86 -22.62
N GLU A 77 7.85 0.08 -23.16
CA GLU A 77 8.20 1.33 -22.49
C GLU A 77 6.98 2.23 -22.27
N LEU A 78 6.06 2.27 -23.24
CA LEU A 78 4.79 2.99 -23.09
C LEU A 78 3.98 2.38 -21.95
N GLU A 79 3.84 1.05 -21.89
CA GLU A 79 3.18 0.38 -20.78
C GLU A 79 3.86 0.64 -19.42
N ALA A 80 5.19 0.65 -19.37
CA ALA A 80 5.91 0.97 -18.15
C ALA A 80 5.60 2.39 -17.66
N ARG A 81 5.55 3.37 -18.58
CA ARG A 81 5.13 4.75 -18.26
C ARG A 81 3.68 4.79 -17.76
N LEU A 82 2.77 4.04 -18.40
CA LEU A 82 1.37 3.94 -17.97
C LEU A 82 1.25 3.40 -16.54
N VAL A 83 2.05 2.38 -16.17
CA VAL A 83 2.07 1.85 -14.79
C VAL A 83 2.52 2.93 -13.80
N ILE A 84 3.57 3.69 -14.13
CA ILE A 84 4.05 4.79 -13.29
C ILE A 84 2.97 5.86 -13.09
N GLU A 85 2.27 6.25 -14.16
CA GLU A 85 1.14 7.19 -14.09
C GLU A 85 0.03 6.67 -13.18
N LEU A 86 -0.32 5.39 -13.29
CA LEU A 86 -1.38 4.75 -12.52
C LEU A 86 -1.03 4.69 -11.02
N ILE A 87 0.22 4.36 -10.68
CA ILE A 87 0.71 4.37 -9.29
C ILE A 87 0.65 5.79 -8.73
N GLY A 88 1.16 6.77 -9.47
CA GLY A 88 1.12 8.17 -9.06
C GLY A 88 -0.30 8.69 -8.90
N TYR A 89 -1.22 8.28 -9.77
CA TYR A 89 -2.64 8.61 -9.67
C TYR A 89 -3.27 8.00 -8.42
N ALA A 90 -3.07 6.70 -8.15
CA ALA A 90 -3.59 6.04 -6.96
C ALA A 90 -3.09 6.72 -5.66
N HIS A 91 -1.81 7.06 -5.60
CA HIS A 91 -1.25 7.80 -4.47
C HIS A 91 -1.92 9.17 -4.29
N ARG A 92 -2.13 9.95 -5.37
CA ARG A 92 -2.84 11.22 -5.28
C ARG A 92 -4.25 11.03 -4.74
N VAL A 93 -5.03 10.09 -5.29
CA VAL A 93 -6.41 9.82 -4.85
C VAL A 93 -6.46 9.48 -3.35
N ALA A 94 -5.50 8.70 -2.85
CA ALA A 94 -5.43 8.36 -1.42
C ALA A 94 -5.25 9.58 -0.50
N THR A 95 -4.71 10.69 -1.01
CA THR A 95 -4.50 11.95 -0.26
C THR A 95 -5.66 12.95 -0.39
N LEU A 96 -6.62 12.71 -1.29
CA LEU A 96 -7.76 13.60 -1.50
C LEU A 96 -8.78 13.50 -0.36
N PRO A 97 -9.61 14.54 -0.12
CA PRO A 97 -10.75 14.43 0.78
C PRO A 97 -11.79 13.42 0.26
N VAL A 98 -12.62 12.91 1.17
CA VAL A 98 -13.61 11.85 0.92
C VAL A 98 -14.52 12.15 -0.28
N GLU A 99 -15.02 13.38 -0.39
CA GLU A 99 -15.93 13.75 -1.50
C GLU A 99 -15.22 13.75 -2.86
N GLU A 100 -13.93 14.12 -2.91
CA GLU A 100 -13.14 14.06 -4.14
C GLU A 100 -12.77 12.62 -4.48
N GLN A 101 -12.43 11.80 -3.49
CA GLN A 101 -12.26 10.36 -3.67
C GLN A 101 -13.51 9.69 -4.27
N ARG A 102 -14.73 10.08 -3.86
CA ARG A 102 -15.99 9.59 -4.47
C ARG A 102 -16.11 9.98 -5.94
N ARG A 103 -15.74 11.23 -6.26
CA ARG A 103 -15.77 11.74 -7.65
C ARG A 103 -14.80 10.97 -8.53
N GLU A 104 -13.59 10.72 -8.03
CA GLU A 104 -12.57 9.93 -8.73
C GLU A 104 -13.02 8.48 -8.94
N LEU A 105 -13.61 7.83 -7.94
CA LEU A 105 -14.20 6.50 -8.09
C LEU A 105 -15.30 6.49 -9.16
N THR A 106 -16.19 7.48 -9.14
CA THR A 106 -17.27 7.58 -10.13
C THR A 106 -16.73 7.80 -11.53
N ALA A 107 -15.72 8.66 -11.69
CA ALA A 107 -15.06 8.92 -12.96
C ALA A 107 -14.36 7.66 -13.51
N ALA A 108 -13.61 6.95 -12.68
CA ALA A 108 -12.94 5.71 -13.08
C ALA A 108 -13.94 4.60 -13.44
N ASN A 109 -15.06 4.51 -12.72
CA ASN A 109 -16.13 3.57 -13.04
C ASN A 109 -16.78 3.91 -14.39
N GLN A 110 -17.04 5.18 -14.68
CA GLN A 110 -17.55 5.62 -15.97
C GLN A 110 -16.55 5.34 -17.11
N GLU A 111 -15.26 5.59 -16.90
CA GLU A 111 -14.19 5.28 -17.87
C GLU A 111 -14.19 3.78 -18.20
N TYR A 112 -14.26 2.90 -17.19
CA TYR A 112 -14.34 1.46 -17.39
C TYR A 112 -15.60 1.00 -18.13
N MET A 113 -16.76 1.60 -17.84
CA MET A 113 -18.02 1.26 -18.52
C MET A 113 -18.04 1.73 -19.98
N ARG A 114 -17.38 2.84 -20.29
CA ARG A 114 -17.24 3.34 -21.66
C ARG A 114 -16.27 2.49 -22.47
N GLU A 115 -15.15 2.13 -21.87
CA GLU A 115 -14.07 1.40 -22.55
C GLU A 115 -13.37 0.43 -21.57
N PRO A 116 -13.74 -0.87 -21.55
CA PRO A 116 -13.21 -1.86 -20.61
C PRO A 116 -11.83 -2.41 -21.03
N THR A 117 -10.87 -1.51 -21.24
CA THR A 117 -9.47 -1.85 -21.54
C THR A 117 -8.68 -2.24 -20.29
N GLY A 118 -7.48 -2.78 -20.48
CA GLY A 118 -6.56 -3.09 -19.38
C GLY A 118 -6.23 -1.85 -18.53
N ARG A 119 -6.11 -0.66 -19.14
CA ARG A 119 -5.85 0.61 -18.45
C ARG A 119 -7.02 1.03 -17.55
N SER A 120 -8.23 1.09 -18.08
CA SER A 120 -9.41 1.54 -17.30
C SER A 120 -9.74 0.55 -16.17
N ARG A 121 -9.60 -0.75 -16.44
CA ARG A 121 -9.73 -1.83 -15.45
C ARG A 121 -8.70 -1.70 -14.33
N MET A 122 -7.43 -1.51 -14.68
CA MET A 122 -6.34 -1.31 -13.70
C MET A 122 -6.58 -0.06 -12.86
N ARG A 123 -6.98 1.06 -13.49
CA ARG A 123 -7.27 2.32 -12.79
C ARG A 123 -8.37 2.14 -11.75
N LEU A 124 -9.50 1.53 -12.13
CA LEU A 124 -10.61 1.28 -11.21
C LEU A 124 -10.19 0.33 -10.08
N ALA A 125 -9.49 -0.75 -10.40
CA ALA A 125 -9.00 -1.70 -9.41
C ALA A 125 -8.04 -1.06 -8.40
N LEU A 126 -7.14 -0.19 -8.86
CA LEU A 126 -6.20 0.54 -7.98
C LEU A 126 -6.92 1.43 -6.98
N ILE A 127 -7.94 2.19 -7.42
CA ILE A 127 -8.74 3.04 -6.53
C ILE A 127 -9.45 2.20 -5.46
N LEU A 128 -10.06 1.07 -5.86
CA LEU A 128 -10.74 0.16 -4.93
C LEU A 128 -9.78 -0.57 -3.98
N ALA A 129 -8.51 -0.74 -4.38
CA ALA A 129 -7.47 -1.36 -3.57
C ALA A 129 -6.75 -0.38 -2.63
N LEU A 130 -7.16 0.89 -2.54
CA LEU A 130 -6.51 1.88 -1.68
C LEU A 130 -6.76 1.59 -0.19
N PRO A 131 -5.73 1.31 0.61
CA PRO A 131 -5.89 1.00 2.03
C PRO A 131 -6.29 2.26 2.82
N GLY A 132 -7.10 2.08 3.87
CA GLY A 132 -7.48 3.17 4.78
C GLY A 132 -8.46 4.19 4.19
N THR A 133 -8.94 3.98 2.97
CA THR A 133 -9.97 4.82 2.33
C THR A 133 -11.37 4.19 2.51
N PHE A 134 -12.42 5.01 2.46
CA PHE A 134 -13.80 4.50 2.54
C PHE A 134 -14.24 3.78 1.25
N ILE A 135 -13.51 3.97 0.15
CA ILE A 135 -13.75 3.29 -1.15
C ILE A 135 -13.06 1.92 -1.22
N ASN A 136 -12.37 1.50 -0.16
CA ASN A 136 -11.66 0.22 -0.15
C ASN A 136 -12.65 -0.95 -0.30
N ASP A 137 -12.49 -1.71 -1.38
CA ASP A 137 -13.21 -2.95 -1.66
C ASP A 137 -12.21 -3.92 -2.32
N ASP A 138 -11.41 -4.56 -1.49
CA ASP A 138 -10.36 -5.48 -1.93
C ASP A 138 -10.94 -6.69 -2.71
N GLY A 139 -12.17 -7.14 -2.39
CA GLY A 139 -12.81 -8.25 -3.10
C GLY A 139 -13.18 -7.90 -4.55
N ARG A 140 -13.79 -6.73 -4.74
CA ARG A 140 -14.09 -6.22 -6.08
C ARG A 140 -12.83 -5.86 -6.86
N ALA A 141 -11.84 -5.27 -6.20
CA ALA A 141 -10.54 -4.97 -6.81
C ALA A 141 -9.86 -6.24 -7.32
N ALA A 142 -9.82 -7.31 -6.52
CA ALA A 142 -9.25 -8.60 -6.93
C ALA A 142 -9.95 -9.16 -8.17
N SER A 143 -11.29 -9.15 -8.17
CA SER A 143 -12.10 -9.64 -9.30
C SER A 143 -11.84 -8.88 -10.61
N LEU A 144 -11.55 -7.57 -10.53
CA LEU A 144 -11.18 -6.77 -11.70
C LEU A 144 -9.76 -7.10 -12.20
N LEU A 145 -8.84 -7.48 -11.31
CA LEU A 145 -7.44 -7.76 -11.66
C LEU A 145 -7.22 -9.17 -12.17
N GLU A 146 -8.04 -10.15 -11.75
CA GLU A 146 -7.99 -11.56 -12.16
C GLU A 146 -7.71 -11.77 -13.68
N PRO A 147 -8.48 -11.17 -14.61
CA PRO A 147 -8.25 -11.36 -16.05
C PRO A 147 -6.92 -10.75 -16.55
N LEU A 148 -6.35 -9.78 -15.85
CA LEU A 148 -5.04 -9.19 -16.17
C LEU A 148 -3.90 -10.02 -15.55
N ALA A 149 -4.13 -10.62 -14.39
CA ALA A 149 -3.19 -11.44 -13.65
C ALA A 149 -3.03 -12.86 -14.23
N ALA A 150 -4.05 -13.37 -14.93
CA ALA A 150 -4.06 -14.73 -15.49
C ALA A 150 -2.92 -15.02 -16.49
N SER A 151 -2.35 -13.99 -17.12
CA SER A 151 -1.22 -14.12 -18.06
C SER A 151 -0.03 -13.30 -17.56
N ALA A 152 0.68 -13.85 -16.58
CA ALA A 152 1.89 -13.26 -16.03
C ALA A 152 3.01 -13.16 -17.09
N GLY A 153 3.75 -12.06 -17.09
CA GLY A 153 5.03 -11.94 -17.82
C GLY A 153 4.99 -11.34 -19.22
N ALA A 154 3.83 -11.23 -19.87
CA ALA A 154 3.77 -10.74 -21.26
C ALA A 154 3.93 -9.22 -21.40
N SER A 155 3.60 -8.44 -20.36
CA SER A 155 3.58 -6.99 -20.42
C SER A 155 3.82 -6.37 -19.04
N PRO A 156 4.48 -5.20 -18.92
CA PRO A 156 4.69 -4.54 -17.62
C PRO A 156 3.39 -4.29 -16.86
N LEU A 157 2.30 -3.94 -17.58
CA LEU A 157 0.99 -3.75 -16.98
C LEU A 157 0.45 -5.06 -16.37
N ARG A 158 0.61 -6.21 -17.04
CA ARG A 158 0.18 -7.52 -16.52
C ARG A 158 1.04 -8.00 -15.36
N GLN A 159 2.36 -7.76 -15.42
CA GLN A 159 3.25 -8.07 -14.30
C GLN A 159 2.84 -7.29 -13.04
N PHE A 160 2.55 -5.99 -13.19
CA PHE A 160 2.04 -5.17 -12.11
C PHE A 160 0.66 -5.64 -11.63
N ALA A 161 -0.24 -6.00 -12.55
CA ALA A 161 -1.55 -6.56 -12.22
C ALA A 161 -1.45 -7.82 -11.37
N TRP A 162 -0.54 -8.73 -11.72
CA TRP A 162 -0.31 -9.98 -11.01
C TRP A 162 0.17 -9.73 -9.57
N LEU A 163 1.15 -8.83 -9.39
CA LEU A 163 1.64 -8.45 -8.06
C LEU A 163 0.54 -7.83 -7.20
N LEU A 164 -0.19 -6.87 -7.77
CA LEU A 164 -1.28 -6.18 -7.08
C LEU A 164 -2.42 -7.15 -6.73
N HIS A 165 -2.78 -8.05 -7.66
CA HIS A 165 -3.80 -9.06 -7.44
C HIS A 165 -3.46 -9.97 -6.26
N GLY A 166 -2.21 -10.45 -6.18
CA GLY A 166 -1.73 -11.23 -5.04
C GLY A 166 -1.87 -10.47 -3.72
N GLN A 167 -1.38 -9.23 -3.67
CA GLN A 167 -1.49 -8.37 -2.48
C GLN A 167 -2.93 -8.14 -2.03
N VAL A 168 -3.81 -7.75 -2.95
CA VAL A 168 -5.22 -7.46 -2.66
C VAL A 168 -5.98 -8.71 -2.23
N SER A 169 -5.70 -9.85 -2.88
CA SER A 169 -6.32 -11.13 -2.53
C SER A 169 -5.98 -11.58 -1.11
N GLU A 170 -4.73 -11.40 -0.68
CA GLU A 170 -4.32 -11.74 0.68
C GLU A 170 -4.99 -10.84 1.71
N ARG A 171 -5.11 -9.53 1.45
CA ARG A 171 -5.87 -8.63 2.34
C ARG A 171 -7.35 -9.01 2.42
N ALA A 172 -7.99 -9.33 1.30
CA ALA A 172 -9.39 -9.76 1.29
C ALA A 172 -9.61 -11.04 2.11
N ARG A 173 -8.69 -12.00 2.02
CA ARG A 173 -8.72 -13.23 2.84
C ARG A 173 -8.59 -12.92 4.32
N GLU A 174 -7.69 -12.01 4.68
CA GLU A 174 -7.48 -11.62 6.08
C GLU A 174 -8.69 -10.87 6.65
N GLN A 175 -9.27 -9.93 5.88
CA GLN A 175 -10.51 -9.26 6.26
C GLN A 175 -11.66 -10.25 6.52
N LYS A 176 -11.77 -11.31 5.71
CA LYS A 176 -12.76 -12.37 5.93
C LYS A 176 -12.51 -13.14 7.22
N ARG A 177 -11.24 -13.46 7.55
CA ARG A 177 -10.89 -14.12 8.82
C ARG A 177 -11.23 -13.24 10.02
N VAL A 178 -10.91 -11.95 9.94
CA VAL A 178 -11.25 -10.97 10.99
C VAL A 178 -12.77 -10.87 11.17
N ALA A 179 -13.54 -10.85 10.09
CA ALA A 179 -15.00 -10.84 10.16
C ALA A 179 -15.56 -12.09 10.83
N GLN A 180 -15.05 -13.27 10.48
CA GLN A 180 -15.45 -14.55 11.10
C GLN A 180 -15.15 -14.59 12.61
N LEU A 181 -13.97 -14.11 13.02
CA LEU A 181 -13.61 -14.05 14.44
C LEU A 181 -14.48 -13.07 15.22
N LYS A 182 -14.83 -11.92 14.62
CA LYS A 182 -15.76 -10.95 15.23
C LYS A 182 -17.15 -11.57 15.44
N GLU A 183 -17.67 -12.27 14.44
CA GLU A 183 -18.95 -12.97 14.53
C GLU A 183 -18.96 -14.02 15.66
N GLN A 184 -17.87 -14.79 15.80
CA GLN A 184 -17.72 -15.74 16.91
C GLN A 184 -17.74 -15.05 18.29
N ILE A 185 -17.03 -13.93 18.44
CA ILE A 185 -17.02 -13.14 19.69
C ILE A 185 -18.42 -12.60 19.99
N GLU A 186 -19.12 -12.08 18.99
CA GLU A 186 -20.49 -11.58 19.15
C GLU A 186 -21.48 -12.69 19.53
N GLY A 187 -21.35 -13.86 18.91
CA GLY A 187 -22.12 -15.05 19.25
C GLY A 187 -21.92 -15.49 20.71
N LEU A 188 -20.67 -15.54 21.17
CA LEU A 188 -20.35 -15.87 22.57
C LEU A 188 -20.93 -14.84 23.54
N ARG A 189 -20.81 -13.54 23.23
CA ARG A 189 -21.41 -12.47 24.03
C ARG A 189 -22.94 -12.53 24.07
N ALA A 190 -23.57 -12.94 22.97
CA ALA A 190 -25.02 -13.13 22.92
C ALA A 190 -25.47 -14.30 23.82
N ILE A 191 -24.73 -15.42 23.79
CA ILE A 191 -24.98 -16.57 24.66
C ILE A 191 -24.84 -16.16 26.13
N GLU A 192 -23.79 -15.43 26.50
CA GLU A 192 -23.57 -14.92 27.85
C GLU A 192 -24.73 -14.05 28.33
N ARG A 193 -25.17 -13.08 27.52
CA ARG A 193 -26.33 -12.23 27.84
C ARG A 193 -27.60 -13.07 28.08
N SER A 194 -27.87 -14.03 27.19
CA SER A 194 -29.04 -14.90 27.33
C SER A 194 -29.00 -15.76 28.61
N LEU A 195 -27.82 -16.12 29.10
CA LEU A 195 -27.65 -16.89 30.33
C LEU A 195 -27.90 -16.01 31.57
N ILE A 196 -27.40 -14.78 31.56
CA ILE A 196 -27.61 -13.80 32.64
C ILE A 196 -29.11 -13.44 32.76
N GLU A 197 -29.79 -13.21 31.63
CA GLU A 197 -31.23 -12.91 31.63
C GLU A 197 -32.06 -14.06 32.18
N ARG A 198 -31.72 -15.31 31.80
CA ARG A 198 -32.37 -16.51 32.33
C ARG A 198 -32.15 -16.71 33.83
N ASP A 199 -30.96 -16.42 34.36
CA ASP A 199 -30.70 -16.49 35.81
C ASP A 199 -31.48 -15.42 36.58
N LYS A 200 -31.58 -14.20 36.03
CA LYS A 200 -32.35 -13.10 36.62
C LYS A 200 -33.84 -13.35 36.66
N GLY A 201 -34.42 -14.01 35.65
CA GLY A 201 -35.84 -14.36 35.62
C GLY A 201 -36.24 -15.51 36.55
N ARG A 202 -35.28 -16.20 37.18
CA ARG A 202 -35.52 -17.34 38.07
C ARG A 202 -35.41 -17.01 39.57
N LYS A 203 -34.93 -15.82 39.91
CA LYS A 203 -34.88 -15.28 41.28
C LYS A 203 -36.07 -14.35 41.52
#